data_AF-A0A0Q0XKS7-F1
#
_entry.id   AF-A0A0Q0XKS7-F1
#
_cell.length_a   1.000
_cell.length_b   1.000
_cell.length_c   1.000
_cell.angle_alpha   90.00
_cell.angle_beta   90.00
_cell.angle_gamma   90.00
#
_symmetry.space_group_name_H-M   'P 1'
#
loop_
_entity.id
_entity.type
_entity.pdbx_description
1 polymer ?
#
loop_
_entity_poly.entity_id
_entity_poly.type
_entity_poly.pdbx_seq_one_letter_code
_entity_poly.pdbx_strand_id
1 'polypeptide(L)'
;MNIEELGKKELELYSRISNLNGSIEDKSDKVVYFGITKDYREIHQEYSRLAKKNLEALKRGLFIMWYALTEPVWLSGMGELDSEAELRIIKLIDRRLKRDVTDYELDWMLDYYSDWDYAFEKFSAYKNLQNRLKRKSKTELPDEIDVKEMERRGRMGLYWNSLTNFNK
;
A
#
# COMPACT_ATOMS: atom_id res chain seq x y z
N MET A 1 8.10 -5.00 -14.97
CA MET A 1 8.16 -3.52 -15.05
C MET A 1 9.14 -3.00 -14.01
N ASN A 2 9.67 -1.79 -14.19
CA ASN A 2 10.42 -1.09 -13.14
C ASN A 2 9.48 -0.31 -12.20
N ILE A 3 10.04 0.28 -11.15
CA ILE A 3 9.26 0.91 -10.09
C ILE A 3 8.53 2.19 -10.53
N GLU A 4 9.13 2.93 -11.46
CA GLU A 4 8.57 4.17 -12.01
C GLU A 4 7.40 3.86 -12.96
N GLU A 5 7.57 2.83 -13.80
CA GLU A 5 6.51 2.32 -14.68
C GLU A 5 5.28 1.86 -13.89
N LEU A 6 5.49 1.14 -12.78
CA LEU A 6 4.41 0.72 -11.89
C LEU A 6 3.70 1.93 -11.28
N GLY A 7 4.46 2.91 -10.77
CA GLY A 7 3.90 4.14 -10.20
C GLY A 7 3.09 4.95 -11.22
N LYS A 8 3.55 5.05 -12.47
CA LYS A 8 2.79 5.69 -13.56
C LYS A 8 1.48 4.95 -13.85
N LYS A 9 1.52 3.61 -13.95
CA LYS A 9 0.32 2.80 -14.15
C LYS A 9 -0.68 2.99 -13.01
N GLU A 10 -0.24 3.07 -11.76
CA GLU A 10 -1.12 3.38 -10.63
C GLU A 10 -1.83 4.74 -10.76
N LEU A 11 -1.11 5.77 -11.22
CA LEU A 11 -1.68 7.11 -11.41
C LEU A 11 -2.68 7.14 -12.57
N GLU A 12 -2.39 6.43 -13.67
CA GLU A 12 -3.32 6.26 -14.79
C GLU A 12 -4.61 5.57 -14.35
N LEU A 13 -4.51 4.48 -13.57
CA LEU A 13 -5.68 3.80 -13.01
C LEU A 13 -6.48 4.72 -12.09
N TYR A 14 -5.80 5.49 -11.23
CA TYR A 14 -6.48 6.44 -10.36
C TYR A 14 -7.20 7.55 -11.11
N SER A 15 -6.60 8.08 -12.18
CA SER A 15 -7.26 9.03 -13.07
C SER A 15 -8.52 8.42 -13.69
N ARG A 16 -8.45 7.16 -14.14
CA ARG A 16 -9.63 6.45 -14.68
C ARG A 16 -10.75 6.33 -13.63
N ILE A 17 -10.42 5.95 -12.40
CA ILE A 17 -11.38 5.81 -11.28
C ILE A 17 -12.03 7.17 -10.96
N SER A 18 -11.22 8.22 -10.86
CA SER A 18 -11.67 9.57 -10.51
C SER A 18 -12.67 10.14 -11.53
N ASN A 19 -12.59 9.67 -12.78
CA ASN A 19 -13.49 10.06 -13.86
C ASN A 19 -14.73 9.15 -14.00
N LEU A 20 -14.90 8.14 -13.14
CA LEU A 20 -16.10 7.31 -13.17
C LEU A 20 -17.30 8.07 -12.60
N ASN A 21 -18.37 8.09 -13.40
CA ASN A 21 -19.66 8.68 -13.04
C ASN A 21 -20.69 7.62 -12.66
N GLY A 22 -21.72 8.01 -11.90
CA GLY A 22 -22.81 7.14 -11.45
C GLY A 22 -22.87 7.00 -9.94
N SER A 23 -23.77 6.12 -9.48
CA SER A 23 -23.90 5.73 -8.07
C SER A 23 -22.65 4.99 -7.57
N ILE A 24 -22.57 4.73 -6.27
CA ILE A 24 -21.46 3.96 -5.67
C ILE A 24 -21.44 2.54 -6.25
N GLU A 25 -22.62 1.95 -6.46
CA GLU A 25 -22.83 0.64 -7.05
C GLU A 25 -22.36 0.65 -8.52
N ASP A 26 -22.78 1.64 -9.32
CA ASP A 26 -22.34 1.77 -10.70
C ASP A 26 -20.81 1.91 -10.82
N LYS A 27 -20.19 2.67 -9.91
CA LYS A 27 -18.73 2.86 -9.89
C LYS A 27 -18.02 1.56 -9.53
N SER A 28 -18.53 0.82 -8.54
CA SER A 28 -17.98 -0.48 -8.15
C SER A 28 -18.01 -1.47 -9.33
N ASP A 29 -19.14 -1.56 -10.02
CA ASP A 29 -19.30 -2.42 -11.19
C ASP A 29 -18.38 -2.00 -12.34
N LYS A 30 -18.27 -0.69 -12.60
CA LYS A 30 -17.36 -0.14 -13.62
C LYS A 30 -15.90 -0.44 -13.32
N VAL A 31 -15.47 -0.32 -12.06
CA VAL A 31 -14.10 -0.64 -11.64
C VAL A 31 -13.75 -2.09 -11.98
N VAL A 32 -14.67 -3.03 -11.75
CA VAL A 32 -14.48 -4.44 -12.11
C VAL A 32 -14.57 -4.64 -13.63
N TYR A 33 -15.60 -4.11 -14.27
CA TYR A 33 -15.85 -4.25 -15.72
C TYR A 33 -14.68 -3.72 -16.56
N PHE A 34 -14.10 -2.58 -16.19
CA PHE A 34 -12.97 -1.98 -16.88
C PHE A 34 -11.61 -2.61 -16.51
N GLY A 35 -11.61 -3.68 -15.71
CA GLY A 35 -10.41 -4.44 -15.35
C GLY A 35 -9.46 -3.72 -14.39
N ILE A 36 -9.90 -2.65 -13.72
CA ILE A 36 -9.04 -1.82 -12.85
C ILE A 36 -8.51 -2.63 -11.65
N THR A 37 -9.37 -3.46 -11.05
CA THR A 37 -8.98 -4.36 -9.95
C THR A 37 -7.95 -5.39 -10.39
N LYS A 38 -8.08 -5.92 -11.61
CA LYS A 38 -7.12 -6.84 -12.22
C LYS A 38 -5.78 -6.14 -12.44
N ASP A 39 -5.80 -4.91 -12.96
CA ASP A 39 -4.57 -4.13 -13.18
C ASP A 39 -3.84 -3.85 -11.85
N TYR A 40 -4.55 -3.47 -10.79
CA TYR A 40 -3.93 -3.31 -9.46
C TYR A 40 -3.37 -4.61 -8.89
N ARG A 41 -4.05 -5.74 -9.11
CA ARG A 41 -3.55 -7.06 -8.73
C ARG A 41 -2.21 -7.37 -9.41
N GLU A 42 -2.10 -7.08 -10.71
CA GLU A 42 -0.86 -7.27 -11.47
C GLU A 42 0.26 -6.33 -10.98
N ILE A 43 -0.04 -5.05 -10.72
CA ILE A 43 0.91 -4.10 -10.14
C ILE A 43 1.43 -4.60 -8.79
N HIS A 44 0.54 -5.07 -7.91
CA HIS A 44 0.93 -5.61 -6.60
C HIS A 44 1.80 -6.87 -6.73
N GLN A 45 1.49 -7.77 -7.67
CA GLN A 45 2.34 -8.92 -7.97
C GLN A 45 3.75 -8.49 -8.40
N GLU A 46 3.88 -7.50 -9.28
CA GLU A 46 5.17 -6.95 -9.71
C GLU A 46 5.94 -6.32 -8.54
N TYR A 47 5.27 -5.54 -7.68
CA TYR A 47 5.89 -5.02 -6.46
C TYR A 47 6.42 -6.15 -5.56
N SER A 48 5.64 -7.22 -5.36
CA SER A 48 6.07 -8.37 -4.57
C SER A 48 7.32 -9.07 -5.14
N ARG A 49 7.50 -9.08 -6.46
CA ARG A 49 8.69 -9.65 -7.14
C ARG A 49 9.91 -8.76 -6.93
N LEU A 50 9.75 -7.44 -7.03
CA LEU A 50 10.83 -6.46 -6.87
C LEU A 50 11.27 -6.27 -5.40
N ALA A 51 10.35 -6.44 -4.46
CA ALA A 51 10.52 -6.15 -3.02
C ALA A 51 11.73 -6.83 -2.36
N LYS A 52 12.20 -7.97 -2.91
CA LYS A 52 13.39 -8.66 -2.38
C LYS A 52 14.66 -7.81 -2.53
N LYS A 53 14.76 -7.02 -3.60
CA LYS A 53 15.95 -6.22 -3.95
C LYS A 53 15.72 -4.71 -3.82
N ASN A 54 14.47 -4.28 -3.70
CA ASN A 54 14.10 -2.87 -3.71
C ASN A 54 13.15 -2.59 -2.54
N LEU A 55 13.62 -1.79 -1.57
CA LEU A 55 12.85 -1.43 -0.37
C LEU A 55 11.63 -0.57 -0.71
N GLU A 56 11.74 0.30 -1.71
CA GLU A 56 10.63 1.12 -2.18
C GLU A 56 9.50 0.25 -2.74
N ALA A 57 9.84 -0.82 -3.47
CA ALA A 57 8.85 -1.78 -3.95
C ALA A 57 8.16 -2.53 -2.79
N LEU A 58 8.88 -2.80 -1.70
CA LEU A 58 8.29 -3.40 -0.50
C LEU A 58 7.29 -2.44 0.16
N LYS A 59 7.65 -1.16 0.31
CA LYS A 59 6.78 -0.12 0.89
C LYS A 59 5.51 0.09 0.07
N ARG A 60 5.62 0.19 -1.26
CA ARG A 60 4.45 0.32 -2.16
C ARG A 60 3.57 -0.92 -2.19
N GLY A 61 4.17 -2.11 -2.18
CA GLY A 61 3.43 -3.36 -2.06
C GLY A 61 2.64 -3.44 -0.75
N LEU A 62 3.27 -3.06 0.37
CA LEU A 62 2.61 -2.96 1.67
C LEU A 62 1.45 -1.95 1.65
N PHE A 63 1.67 -0.76 1.07
CA PHE A 63 0.64 0.26 0.92
C PHE A 63 -0.56 -0.27 0.15
N ILE A 64 -0.38 -0.89 -1.02
CA ILE A 64 -1.49 -1.42 -1.82
C ILE A 64 -2.28 -2.47 -1.02
N MET A 65 -1.60 -3.36 -0.30
CA MET A 65 -2.25 -4.39 0.51
C MET A 65 -3.07 -3.79 1.66
N TRP A 66 -2.53 -2.80 2.38
CA TRP A 66 -3.26 -2.10 3.44
C TRP A 66 -4.43 -1.27 2.87
N TYR A 67 -4.19 -0.53 1.79
CA TYR A 67 -5.18 0.38 1.19
C TYR A 67 -6.35 -0.39 0.56
N ALA A 68 -6.10 -1.55 -0.05
CA ALA A 68 -7.15 -2.44 -0.58
C ALA A 68 -8.11 -2.96 0.49
N LEU A 69 -7.69 -3.02 1.75
CA LEU A 69 -8.52 -3.49 2.88
C LEU A 69 -9.19 -2.34 3.64
N THR A 70 -8.63 -1.14 3.58
CA THR A 70 -9.11 0.02 4.34
C THR A 70 -9.97 0.96 3.51
N GLU A 71 -9.87 0.91 2.18
CA GLU A 71 -10.59 1.80 1.28
C GLU A 71 -11.57 1.03 0.36
N PRO A 72 -12.82 1.50 0.20
CA PRO A 72 -13.77 0.90 -0.73
C PRO A 72 -13.26 0.83 -2.18
N VAL A 73 -13.59 -0.26 -2.86
CA VAL A 73 -13.18 -0.55 -4.25
C VAL A 73 -13.54 0.57 -5.24
N TRP A 74 -14.68 1.24 -5.05
CA TRP A 74 -15.12 2.33 -5.93
C TRP A 74 -14.27 3.61 -5.80
N LEU A 75 -13.50 3.75 -4.71
CA LEU A 75 -12.56 4.85 -4.48
C LEU A 75 -11.12 4.43 -4.78
N SER A 76 -10.71 3.26 -4.31
CA SER A 76 -9.33 2.79 -4.45
C SER A 76 -9.06 2.16 -5.82
N GLY A 77 -10.07 1.53 -6.43
CA GLY A 77 -9.92 0.63 -7.56
C GLY A 77 -9.29 -0.72 -7.20
N MET A 78 -8.88 -0.89 -5.95
CA MET A 78 -8.18 -2.07 -5.45
C MET A 78 -9.21 -3.03 -4.89
N GLY A 79 -9.30 -4.22 -5.49
CA GLY A 79 -10.13 -5.31 -5.01
C GLY A 79 -9.28 -6.41 -4.36
N GLU A 80 -9.74 -7.65 -4.47
CA GLU A 80 -9.00 -8.81 -3.98
C GLU A 80 -7.64 -8.94 -4.67
N LEU A 81 -6.58 -8.97 -3.87
CA LEU A 81 -5.20 -9.11 -4.31
C LEU A 81 -4.77 -10.58 -4.41
N ASP A 82 -3.66 -10.81 -5.08
CA ASP A 82 -3.03 -12.12 -5.18
C ASP A 82 -2.43 -12.55 -3.84
N SER A 83 -2.97 -13.60 -3.22
CA SER A 83 -2.57 -14.03 -1.88
C SER A 83 -1.10 -14.42 -1.78
N GLU A 84 -0.51 -14.99 -2.84
CA GLU A 84 0.92 -15.28 -2.83
C GLU A 84 1.79 -14.02 -2.81
N ALA A 85 1.41 -12.99 -3.57
CA ALA A 85 2.07 -11.70 -3.58
C ALA A 85 1.99 -11.03 -2.21
N GLU A 86 0.83 -11.09 -1.55
CA GLU A 86 0.66 -10.58 -0.19
C GLU A 86 1.58 -11.31 0.79
N LEU A 87 1.57 -12.65 0.77
CA LEU A 87 2.45 -13.47 1.60
C LEU A 87 3.93 -13.20 1.33
N ARG A 88 4.33 -12.91 0.09
CA ARG A 88 5.71 -12.52 -0.26
C ARG A 88 6.11 -11.21 0.42
N ILE A 89 5.26 -10.17 0.35
CA ILE A 89 5.50 -8.87 1.01
C ILE A 89 5.60 -9.06 2.53
N ILE A 90 4.61 -9.70 3.15
CA ILE A 90 4.58 -9.92 4.59
C ILE A 90 5.77 -10.73 5.09
N LYS A 91 6.15 -11.80 4.37
CA LYS A 91 7.32 -12.61 4.72
C LYS A 91 8.62 -11.83 4.65
N LEU A 92 8.73 -10.87 3.72
CA LEU A 92 9.90 -10.00 3.64
C LEU A 92 9.93 -9.03 4.82
N ILE A 93 8.81 -8.37 5.15
CA ILE A 93 8.70 -7.48 6.30
C ILE A 93 9.05 -8.21 7.60
N ASP A 94 8.45 -9.36 7.86
CA ASP A 94 8.70 -10.15 9.08
C ASP A 94 10.19 -10.51 9.24
N ARG A 95 10.86 -10.87 8.14
CA ARG A 95 12.30 -11.15 8.13
C ARG A 95 13.15 -9.91 8.39
N ARG A 96 12.75 -8.74 7.89
CA ARG A 96 13.47 -7.48 8.13
C ARG A 96 13.32 -7.03 9.58
N LEU A 97 12.11 -7.12 10.13
CA LEU A 97 11.84 -6.88 11.55
C LEU A 97 12.65 -7.81 12.45
N LYS A 98 12.71 -9.11 12.13
CA LYS A 98 13.54 -10.07 12.86
C LYS A 98 15.03 -9.70 12.90
N ARG A 99 15.52 -9.05 11.85
CA ARG A 99 16.93 -8.70 11.66
C ARG A 99 17.25 -7.27 12.05
N ASP A 100 16.24 -6.48 12.42
CA ASP A 100 16.36 -5.05 12.71
C ASP A 100 16.98 -4.25 11.55
N VAL A 101 16.50 -4.48 10.32
CA VAL A 101 16.99 -3.84 9.08
C VAL A 101 15.90 -3.10 8.31
N THR A 102 15.04 -2.39 9.03
CA THR A 102 14.05 -1.45 8.51
C THR A 102 14.68 -0.08 8.24
N ASP A 103 14.03 0.74 7.41
CA ASP A 103 14.29 2.18 7.35
C ASP A 103 13.24 2.92 8.18
N TYR A 104 13.54 4.17 8.52
CA TYR A 104 12.62 5.04 9.28
C TYR A 104 11.23 5.10 8.64
N GLU A 105 11.16 5.10 7.31
CA GLU A 105 9.89 5.16 6.59
C GLU A 105 9.02 3.92 6.77
N LEU A 106 9.59 2.74 6.55
CA LEU A 106 8.86 1.49 6.77
C LEU A 106 8.41 1.37 8.24
N ASP A 107 9.20 1.88 9.18
CA ASP A 107 8.86 1.88 10.59
C ASP A 107 7.60 2.70 10.88
N TRP A 108 7.54 3.97 10.48
CA TRP A 108 6.33 4.76 10.73
C TRP A 108 5.14 4.27 9.90
N MET A 109 5.35 3.73 8.69
CA MET A 109 4.26 3.13 7.90
C MET A 109 3.61 1.97 8.65
N LEU A 110 4.40 1.05 9.20
CA LEU A 110 3.89 -0.11 9.93
C LEU A 110 3.14 0.30 11.20
N ASP A 111 3.59 1.35 11.87
CA ASP A 111 2.90 1.84 13.06
C ASP A 111 1.63 2.61 12.70
N TYR A 112 1.65 3.43 11.65
CA TYR A 112 0.45 4.09 11.14
C TYR A 112 -0.61 3.07 10.72
N TYR A 113 -0.23 2.03 9.97
CA TYR A 113 -1.18 0.99 9.55
C TYR A 113 -1.68 0.11 10.69
N SER A 114 -1.01 0.11 11.84
CA SER A 114 -1.41 -0.73 12.97
C SER A 114 -2.71 -0.29 13.64
N ASP A 115 -3.21 0.90 13.34
CA ASP A 115 -4.53 1.38 13.77
C ASP A 115 -5.67 0.62 13.09
N TRP A 116 -5.40 -0.06 11.97
CA TRP A 116 -6.31 -0.97 11.26
C TRP A 116 -5.83 -2.41 11.39
N ASP A 117 -5.81 -2.93 12.62
CA ASP A 117 -5.30 -4.27 12.95
C ASP A 117 -5.93 -5.40 12.12
N TYR A 118 -7.23 -5.27 11.79
CA TYR A 118 -7.95 -6.19 10.90
C TYR A 118 -7.27 -6.37 9.53
N ALA A 119 -6.55 -5.37 9.02
CA ALA A 119 -5.83 -5.45 7.75
C ALA A 119 -4.71 -6.51 7.77
N PHE A 120 -4.26 -6.92 8.97
CA PHE A 120 -3.16 -7.86 9.16
C PHE A 120 -3.55 -9.14 9.90
N GLU A 121 -4.82 -9.34 10.25
CA GLU A 121 -5.31 -10.50 11.02
C GLU A 121 -4.96 -11.84 10.34
N LYS A 122 -5.14 -11.92 9.02
CA LYS A 122 -4.83 -13.13 8.22
C LYS A 122 -3.34 -13.52 8.25
N PHE A 123 -2.46 -12.65 8.75
CA PHE A 123 -1.02 -12.86 8.86
C PHE A 123 -0.56 -13.15 10.29
N SER A 124 -1.42 -13.73 11.13
CA SER A 124 -1.13 -14.08 12.53
C SER A 124 0.09 -14.99 12.72
N ALA A 125 0.48 -15.77 11.71
CA ALA A 125 1.66 -16.62 11.74
C ALA A 125 3.01 -15.85 11.74
N TYR A 126 3.01 -14.57 11.36
CA TYR A 126 4.22 -13.75 11.22
C TYR A 126 4.51 -12.97 12.50
N LYS A 127 5.15 -13.64 13.46
CA LYS A 127 5.32 -13.16 14.84
C LYS A 127 6.00 -11.79 14.95
N ASN A 128 7.00 -11.49 14.13
CA ASN A 128 7.73 -10.22 14.24
C ASN A 128 6.86 -9.06 13.77
N LEU A 129 6.09 -9.27 12.69
CA LEU A 129 5.07 -8.32 12.26
C LEU A 129 4.00 -8.13 13.34
N GLN A 130 3.45 -9.22 13.88
CA GLN A 130 2.41 -9.13 14.92
C GLN A 130 2.89 -8.41 16.19
N ASN A 131 4.13 -8.68 16.61
CA ASN A 131 4.76 -7.97 17.72
C ASN A 131 4.94 -6.48 17.40
N ARG A 132 5.33 -6.15 16.17
CA ARG A 132 5.45 -4.76 15.71
C ARG A 132 4.11 -4.04 15.77
N LEU A 133 3.03 -4.61 15.23
CA LEU A 133 1.72 -3.98 15.20
C LEU A 133 1.15 -3.75 16.62
N LYS A 134 1.44 -4.64 17.57
CA LYS A 134 0.91 -4.57 18.96
C LYS A 134 1.74 -3.76 19.93
N ARG A 135 2.93 -3.29 19.54
CA ARG A 135 3.82 -2.57 20.46
C ARG A 135 3.22 -1.23 20.87
N LYS A 136 3.42 -0.81 22.13
CA LYS A 136 2.94 0.48 22.63
C LYS A 136 3.78 1.66 22.14
N SER A 137 5.11 1.48 22.05
CA SER A 137 6.01 2.51 21.55
C SER A 137 5.93 2.56 20.04
N LYS A 138 5.27 3.57 19.49
CA LYS A 138 5.13 3.78 18.05
C LYS A 138 6.22 4.73 17.54
N THR A 139 6.66 4.51 16.31
CA THR A 139 7.42 5.47 15.53
C THR A 139 6.39 6.47 14.99
N GLU A 140 6.53 7.72 15.36
CA GLU A 140 5.63 8.79 14.92
C GLU A 140 5.81 9.05 13.42
N LEU A 141 4.74 9.52 12.77
CA LEU A 141 4.86 10.11 11.43
C LEU A 141 5.82 11.31 11.51
N PRO A 142 6.61 11.57 10.45
CA PRO A 142 7.40 12.80 10.41
C PRO A 142 6.49 14.04 10.44
N ASP A 143 7.00 15.19 10.88
CA ASP A 143 6.23 16.45 10.84
C ASP A 143 6.01 16.96 9.40
N GLU A 144 6.91 16.59 8.49
CA GLU A 144 6.91 16.98 7.09
C GLU A 144 7.41 15.83 6.19
N ILE A 145 6.97 15.86 4.93
CA ILE A 145 7.45 14.96 3.86
C ILE A 145 7.86 15.78 2.64
N ASP A 146 8.77 15.27 1.83
CA ASP A 146 9.10 15.89 0.54
C ASP A 146 7.94 15.63 -0.44
N VAL A 147 7.06 16.61 -0.58
CA VAL A 147 5.88 16.55 -1.46
C VAL A 147 6.26 16.18 -2.90
N LYS A 148 7.38 16.72 -3.41
CA LYS A 148 7.84 16.47 -4.80
C LYS A 148 8.41 15.08 -4.97
N GLU A 149 9.06 14.55 -3.93
CA GLU A 149 9.50 13.15 -3.92
C GLU A 149 8.27 12.22 -3.92
N MET A 150 7.29 12.50 -3.07
CA MET A 150 6.05 11.73 -2.96
C MET A 150 5.22 11.74 -4.24
N GLU A 151 5.16 12.83 -5.01
CA GLU A 151 4.49 12.87 -6.32
C GLU A 151 5.00 11.78 -7.29
N ARG A 152 6.23 11.29 -7.11
CA ARG A 152 6.83 10.23 -7.94
C ARG A 152 6.52 8.82 -7.42
N ARG A 153 5.70 8.70 -6.38
CA ARG A 153 5.45 7.46 -5.63
C ARG A 153 4.08 6.83 -5.88
N GLY A 154 3.48 7.12 -7.03
CA GLY A 154 2.23 6.49 -7.44
C GLY A 154 1.10 6.82 -6.47
N ARG A 155 0.23 5.84 -6.17
CA ARG A 155 -0.89 6.06 -5.27
C ARG A 155 -0.49 6.26 -3.82
N MET A 156 0.58 5.59 -3.40
CA MET A 156 1.14 5.78 -2.06
C MET A 156 1.56 7.23 -1.84
N GLY A 157 2.22 7.82 -2.83
CA GLY A 157 2.63 9.23 -2.79
C GLY A 157 1.47 10.21 -2.71
N LEU A 158 0.45 10.02 -3.55
CA LEU A 158 -0.78 10.83 -3.50
C LEU A 158 -1.49 10.72 -2.16
N TYR A 159 -1.53 9.51 -1.59
CA TYR A 159 -2.13 9.29 -0.27
C TYR A 159 -1.38 10.06 0.81
N TRP A 160 -0.06 9.91 0.91
CA TRP A 160 0.72 10.61 1.92
C TRP A 160 0.62 12.13 1.78
N ASN A 161 0.71 12.67 0.56
CA ASN A 161 0.53 14.11 0.30
C ASN A 161 -0.88 14.62 0.66
N SER A 162 -1.89 13.76 0.72
CA SER A 162 -3.25 14.16 1.09
C SER A 162 -3.47 14.29 2.59
N LEU A 163 -2.59 13.72 3.43
CA LEU A 163 -2.79 13.73 4.87
C LEU A 163 -2.54 15.13 5.44
N THR A 164 -3.49 15.61 6.24
CA THR A 164 -3.44 16.94 6.87
C THR A 164 -2.22 17.13 7.78
N ASN A 165 -1.65 16.04 8.29
CA ASN A 165 -0.47 16.08 9.16
C ASN A 165 0.75 16.69 8.48
N PHE A 166 0.80 16.69 7.14
CA PHE A 166 1.93 17.22 6.37
C PHE A 166 1.63 18.54 5.65
N ASN A 167 0.44 19.12 5.81
CA ASN A 167 0.01 20.36 5.17
C ASN A 167 0.35 21.62 6.00
N LYS A 168 1.48 21.62 6.72
CA LYS A 168 1.90 22.74 7.56
C LYS A 168 2.76 23.75 6.80
#